data_AF-B4UD28-F1
#
_entry.id   AF-B4UD28-F1
#
_cell.length_a   1.000
_cell.length_b   1.000
_cell.length_c   1.000
_cell.angle_alpha   90.00
_cell.angle_beta   90.00
_cell.angle_gamma   90.00
#
_symmetry.space_group_name_H-M   'P 1'
#
loop_
_entity.id
_entity.type
_entity.pdbx_description
1 polymer ?
#
loop_
_entity_poly.entity_id
_entity_poly.type
_entity_poly.pdbx_seq_one_letter_code
_entity_poly.pdbx_strand_id
1 'polypeptide(L)'
;MRPSAAFAVRAASLAVLLAGCAGSKLPMTAAGLAGTGSPEALVAYLGQPGADGRVCARGGAVPEDVRRSRRTPGVLLGALRADTVPPPTWAECVEPLLAAMPDDRARDLVDRIVGAEADLVEAPEVERDPALQAQLEALHRIALERAPGLAGSRQVRASVLAELRPRLDGDRLGPVARARAGALVAALEAEQGDWQGRRVDAARLAALAASQDEAALRLLAHRLLDPDTRAEAERALVRVRIAASPFPEVKARATEVEAAVVRDGAYRISPQEHRPLRAALETDRIPAATILARQSPADGTATLLALGDGGRPGVLPPVHLAEALTVEVAGLSRPGRPCAPGRPLDPTPCLDPAALSVDTPLAALRGADVVVRERVDLPALAAVARGGARLEVAIRAGGVLAGVVRWPVRYERPGAWVFEGAKPGAPGPDLAVELERVDADRLLVTATSPGGRRLAVLERADATAFRVVSRGAAGSSGRNGSRGRDGSTGTRGMDASCMMGSDATSGGPGGAGEDGEAGGSGQPGGRGGAVHVAVRAPAALLADTLALAGTLAASEGGRGGRGGRGGMGGHGGDGGAGGRRASLCPEGGRSVHLSGGFDGPSGPNGAAGPDGASGADGPAGPVRIEPVATASVD
;
A
#
# COMPACT_ATOMS: atom_id res chain seq x y z
N MET A 1 24.55 -32.54 -29.03
CA MET A 1 23.60 -31.94 -29.99
C MET A 1 22.20 -32.00 -29.41
N ARG A 2 21.76 -30.92 -28.77
CA ARG A 2 20.37 -30.64 -28.39
C ARG A 2 19.97 -29.36 -29.13
N PRO A 3 18.70 -29.20 -29.55
CA PRO A 3 18.34 -28.13 -30.46
C PRO A 3 18.46 -26.77 -29.77
N SER A 4 19.23 -25.87 -30.39
CA SER A 4 19.29 -24.45 -30.04
C SER A 4 17.90 -23.85 -30.16
N ALA A 5 17.35 -23.37 -29.04
CA ALA A 5 16.23 -22.46 -29.06
C ALA A 5 16.77 -21.08 -29.47
N ALA A 6 16.54 -20.72 -30.73
CA ALA A 6 16.84 -19.39 -31.24
C ALA A 6 15.99 -18.35 -30.49
N PHE A 7 16.67 -17.41 -29.83
CA PHE A 7 16.06 -16.18 -29.32
C PHE A 7 15.55 -15.35 -30.49
N ALA A 8 14.25 -15.40 -30.74
CA ALA A 8 13.57 -14.43 -31.57
C ALA A 8 13.27 -13.20 -30.72
N VAL A 9 14.16 -12.21 -30.76
CA VAL A 9 13.89 -10.84 -30.29
C VAL A 9 12.82 -10.26 -31.23
N ARG A 10 11.55 -10.43 -30.86
CA ARG A 10 10.46 -9.62 -31.41
C ARG A 10 10.26 -8.44 -30.47
N ALA A 11 10.62 -7.26 -30.96
CA ALA A 11 10.13 -5.99 -30.44
C ALA A 11 8.61 -6.02 -30.45
N ALA A 12 8.01 -6.27 -29.29
CA ALA A 12 6.58 -6.16 -29.06
C ALA A 12 6.34 -4.90 -28.24
N SER A 13 5.80 -3.90 -28.92
CA SER A 13 5.34 -2.63 -28.39
C SER A 13 4.44 -2.82 -27.18
N LEU A 14 4.79 -2.10 -26.10
CA LEU A 14 3.92 -1.52 -25.09
C LEU A 14 2.48 -2.07 -25.05
N ALA A 15 2.27 -3.18 -24.35
CA ALA A 15 0.95 -3.60 -23.88
C ALA A 15 1.04 -3.79 -22.37
N VAL A 16 0.53 -2.79 -21.66
CA VAL A 16 0.18 -2.83 -20.23
C VAL A 16 -0.86 -3.95 -20.06
N LEU A 17 -0.39 -5.18 -19.87
CA LEU A 17 -1.21 -6.28 -19.38
C LEU A 17 -1.36 -6.07 -17.87
N LEU A 18 -2.38 -5.30 -17.53
CA LEU A 18 -3.02 -5.27 -16.22
C LEU A 18 -3.42 -6.70 -15.85
N ALA A 19 -2.56 -7.37 -15.07
CA ALA A 19 -2.95 -8.52 -14.28
C ALA A 19 -3.97 -8.05 -13.22
N GLY A 20 -5.25 -8.17 -13.57
CA GLY A 20 -6.35 -8.04 -12.63
C GLY A 20 -6.35 -9.21 -11.66
N CYS A 21 -5.61 -9.08 -10.56
CA CYS A 21 -5.76 -9.88 -9.34
C CYS A 21 -5.43 -8.97 -8.15
N ALA A 22 -6.46 -8.52 -7.42
CA ALA A 22 -6.35 -7.73 -6.19
C ALA A 22 -5.26 -6.63 -6.24
N GLY A 23 -5.46 -5.64 -7.11
CA GLY A 23 -4.55 -4.50 -7.26
C GLY A 23 -4.33 -3.85 -5.91
N SER A 24 -3.18 -4.11 -5.31
CA SER A 24 -2.80 -3.51 -4.05
C SER A 24 -2.75 -2.00 -4.27
N LYS A 25 -3.38 -1.22 -3.39
CA LYS A 25 -3.37 0.24 -3.48
C LYS A 25 -1.92 0.72 -3.34
N LEU A 26 -1.32 1.17 -4.44
CA LEU A 26 -0.02 1.83 -4.43
C LEU A 26 -0.19 3.34 -4.12
N PRO A 27 0.78 3.97 -3.45
CA PRO A 27 1.96 3.35 -2.88
C PRO A 27 1.65 2.46 -1.67
N MET A 28 2.32 1.31 -1.60
CA MET A 28 2.22 0.34 -0.50
C MET A 28 3.37 0.57 0.48
N THR A 29 3.04 0.80 1.74
CA THR A 29 4.04 0.87 2.81
C THR A 29 4.45 -0.53 3.30
N ALA A 30 5.53 -0.65 4.07
CA ALA A 30 5.94 -1.93 4.66
C ALA A 30 4.81 -2.52 5.55
N ALA A 31 4.10 -1.68 6.30
CA ALA A 31 2.91 -2.13 7.04
C ALA A 31 1.78 -2.65 6.11
N GLY A 32 1.60 -2.03 4.93
CA GLY A 32 0.65 -2.49 3.91
C GLY A 32 1.03 -3.83 3.29
N LEU A 33 2.33 -4.06 3.07
CA LEU A 33 2.88 -5.35 2.65
C LEU A 33 2.57 -6.44 3.68
N ALA A 34 2.81 -6.15 4.96
CA ALA A 34 2.54 -7.07 6.06
C ALA A 34 1.05 -7.46 6.14
N GLY A 35 0.14 -6.54 5.82
CA GLY A 35 -1.30 -6.80 5.81
C GLY A 35 -1.81 -7.55 4.57
N THR A 36 -1.14 -7.44 3.42
CA THR A 36 -1.57 -8.10 2.17
C THR A 36 -1.03 -9.52 2.06
N GLY A 37 0.23 -9.75 2.44
CA GLY A 37 0.80 -11.09 2.61
C GLY A 37 0.90 -11.94 1.36
N SER A 38 1.29 -11.39 0.20
CA SER A 38 1.52 -12.17 -1.02
C SER A 38 2.90 -11.92 -1.66
N PRO A 39 3.44 -12.88 -2.42
CA PRO A 39 4.66 -12.68 -3.22
C PRO A 39 4.53 -11.53 -4.22
N GLU A 40 3.35 -11.33 -4.80
CA GLU A 40 3.06 -10.25 -5.74
C GLU A 40 3.03 -8.89 -5.03
N ALA A 41 2.50 -8.83 -3.80
CA ALA A 41 2.57 -7.64 -2.96
C ALA A 41 4.01 -7.29 -2.59
N LEU A 42 4.87 -8.29 -2.33
CA LEU A 42 6.29 -8.07 -2.09
C LEU A 42 6.97 -7.45 -3.33
N VAL A 43 6.75 -8.00 -4.52
CA VAL A 43 7.28 -7.42 -5.77
C VAL A 43 6.74 -6.01 -5.99
N ALA A 44 5.43 -5.81 -5.79
CA ALA A 44 4.81 -4.49 -5.91
C ALA A 44 5.40 -3.49 -4.91
N TYR A 45 5.74 -3.93 -3.70
CA TYR A 45 6.42 -3.09 -2.71
C TYR A 45 7.83 -2.71 -3.17
N LEU A 46 8.66 -3.70 -3.53
CA LEU A 46 10.07 -3.53 -3.90
C LEU A 46 10.26 -2.74 -5.21
N GLY A 47 9.27 -2.77 -6.11
CA GLY A 47 9.29 -2.02 -7.35
C GLY A 47 9.01 -0.52 -7.19
N GLN A 48 8.68 -0.06 -5.98
CA GLN A 48 8.38 1.35 -5.74
C GLN A 48 9.66 2.18 -5.56
N PRO A 49 9.65 3.46 -5.98
CA PRO A 49 10.68 4.40 -5.59
C PRO A 49 10.85 4.48 -4.07
N GLY A 50 12.09 4.37 -3.61
CA GLY A 50 12.44 4.46 -2.19
C GLY A 50 12.13 3.21 -1.36
N ALA A 51 11.75 2.09 -1.99
CA ALA A 51 11.51 0.84 -1.29
C ALA A 51 12.78 0.31 -0.60
N ASP A 52 12.64 -0.04 0.68
CA ASP A 52 13.71 -0.66 1.48
C ASP A 52 13.71 -2.18 1.28
N GLY A 53 14.76 -2.75 0.67
CA GLY A 53 14.88 -4.19 0.48
C GLY A 53 14.95 -4.95 1.82
N ARG A 54 15.41 -4.32 2.90
CA ARG A 54 15.60 -4.95 4.22
C ARG A 54 14.28 -5.36 4.89
N VAL A 55 13.11 -5.00 4.34
CA VAL A 55 11.81 -5.54 4.78
C VAL A 55 11.74 -7.07 4.76
N CYS A 56 12.59 -7.70 3.94
CA CYS A 56 12.66 -9.15 3.79
C CYS A 56 13.42 -9.86 4.93
N ALA A 57 14.10 -9.12 5.81
CA ALA A 57 14.80 -9.68 6.95
C ALA A 57 13.87 -10.38 7.95
N ARG A 58 14.46 -11.23 8.80
CA ARG A 58 13.72 -11.91 9.88
C ARG A 58 13.15 -10.86 10.84
N GLY A 59 11.85 -10.96 11.12
CA GLY A 59 11.13 -9.95 11.90
C GLY A 59 10.79 -8.66 11.12
N GLY A 60 11.14 -8.59 9.84
CA GLY A 60 10.72 -7.54 8.92
C GLY A 60 9.25 -7.69 8.49
N ALA A 61 8.83 -6.84 7.56
CA ALA A 61 7.44 -6.73 7.14
C ALA A 61 6.94 -7.88 6.25
N VAL A 62 7.84 -8.71 5.70
CA VAL A 62 7.45 -9.87 4.89
C VAL A 62 6.82 -10.95 5.78
N PRO A 63 5.55 -11.32 5.55
CA PRO A 63 4.87 -12.34 6.32
C PRO A 63 5.43 -13.76 6.10
N GLU A 64 5.25 -14.63 7.10
CA GLU A 64 5.84 -15.98 7.11
C GLU A 64 5.28 -16.90 6.02
N ASP A 65 4.02 -16.74 5.64
CA ASP A 65 3.38 -17.41 4.51
C ASP A 65 4.01 -17.04 3.17
N VAL A 66 4.39 -15.78 2.97
CA VAL A 66 5.19 -15.35 1.81
C VAL A 66 6.55 -16.03 1.80
N ARG A 67 7.23 -16.14 2.96
CA ARG A 67 8.53 -16.85 3.04
C ARG A 67 8.41 -18.35 2.75
N ARG A 68 7.30 -18.97 3.13
CA ARG A 68 7.03 -20.41 2.92
C ARG A 68 6.43 -20.74 1.56
N SER A 69 5.92 -19.74 0.86
CA SER A 69 5.25 -19.94 -0.42
C SER A 69 6.19 -20.53 -1.47
N ARG A 70 5.70 -21.55 -2.18
CA ARG A 70 6.44 -22.18 -3.30
C ARG A 70 6.62 -21.25 -4.50
N ARG A 71 5.83 -20.16 -4.58
CA ARG A 71 5.87 -19.22 -5.69
C ARG A 71 6.93 -18.14 -5.51
N THR A 72 7.29 -17.81 -4.27
CA THR A 72 8.19 -16.69 -3.94
C THR A 72 9.51 -16.73 -4.69
N PRO A 73 10.24 -17.86 -4.79
CA PRO A 73 11.48 -17.90 -5.55
C PRO A 73 11.32 -17.53 -7.03
N GLY A 74 10.28 -18.07 -7.68
CA GLY A 74 10.00 -17.80 -9.09
C GLY A 74 9.52 -16.37 -9.35
N VAL A 75 8.67 -15.84 -8.46
CA VAL A 75 8.13 -14.48 -8.56
C VAL A 75 9.24 -13.44 -8.38
N LEU A 76 10.14 -13.61 -7.41
CA LEU A 76 11.25 -12.68 -7.17
C LEU A 76 12.27 -12.69 -8.32
N LEU A 77 12.67 -13.86 -8.82
CA LEU A 77 13.59 -13.91 -9.95
C LEU A 77 12.94 -13.37 -11.23
N GLY A 78 11.65 -13.69 -11.45
CA GLY A 78 10.88 -13.14 -12.57
C GLY A 78 10.80 -11.61 -12.53
N ALA A 79 10.64 -11.02 -11.34
CA ALA A 79 10.61 -9.58 -11.16
C ALA A 79 11.93 -8.88 -11.50
N LEU A 80 13.08 -9.47 -11.12
CA LEU A 80 14.39 -8.98 -11.52
C LEU A 80 14.57 -9.00 -13.05
N ARG A 81 14.23 -10.13 -13.68
CA ARG A 81 14.36 -10.32 -15.14
C ARG A 81 13.43 -9.40 -15.94
N ALA A 82 12.24 -9.11 -15.40
CA ALA A 82 11.27 -8.22 -16.01
C ALA A 82 11.54 -6.73 -15.72
N ASP A 83 12.63 -6.41 -14.99
CA ASP A 83 12.97 -5.05 -14.56
C ASP A 83 11.85 -4.35 -13.76
N THR A 84 11.02 -5.13 -13.06
CA THR A 84 9.96 -4.58 -12.21
C THR A 84 10.45 -4.24 -10.81
N VAL A 85 11.58 -4.84 -10.40
CA VAL A 85 12.28 -4.49 -9.15
C VAL A 85 13.71 -4.10 -9.50
N PRO A 86 14.17 -2.91 -9.07
CA PRO A 86 15.54 -2.48 -9.29
C PRO A 86 16.55 -3.51 -8.75
N PRO A 87 17.62 -3.87 -9.50
CA PRO A 87 18.57 -4.89 -9.08
C PRO A 87 19.19 -4.68 -7.69
N PRO A 88 19.56 -3.44 -7.25
CA PRO A 88 20.06 -3.21 -5.90
C PRO A 88 19.04 -3.54 -4.81
N THR A 89 17.80 -3.05 -4.96
CA THR A 89 16.69 -3.30 -4.02
C THR A 89 16.33 -4.79 -3.96
N TRP A 90 16.40 -5.47 -5.11
CA TRP A 90 16.20 -6.92 -5.17
C TRP A 90 17.25 -7.66 -4.34
N ALA A 91 18.54 -7.34 -4.51
CA ALA A 91 19.62 -7.98 -3.77
C ALA A 91 19.50 -7.74 -2.27
N GLU A 92 19.22 -6.51 -1.85
CA GLU A 92 18.99 -6.14 -0.44
C GLU A 92 17.82 -6.90 0.21
N CYS A 93 16.81 -7.30 -0.57
CA CYS A 93 15.73 -8.15 -0.10
C CYS A 93 16.13 -9.63 -0.05
N VAL A 94 16.69 -10.15 -1.13
CA VAL A 94 16.95 -11.59 -1.27
C VAL A 94 17.98 -12.08 -0.27
N GLU A 95 19.04 -11.31 0.00
CA GLU A 95 20.09 -11.69 0.93
C GLU A 95 19.56 -12.06 2.33
N PRO A 96 18.83 -11.19 3.04
CA PRO A 96 18.27 -11.54 4.34
C PRO A 96 17.04 -12.46 4.25
N LEU A 97 16.33 -12.48 3.11
CA LEU A 97 15.21 -13.39 2.89
C LEU A 97 15.68 -14.85 2.89
N LEU A 98 16.79 -15.15 2.22
CA LEU A 98 17.37 -16.50 2.15
C LEU A 98 17.62 -17.10 3.53
N ALA A 99 18.09 -16.30 4.49
CA ALA A 99 18.32 -16.73 5.87
C ALA A 99 17.02 -16.89 6.70
N ALA A 100 15.91 -16.29 6.25
CA ALA A 100 14.61 -16.34 6.91
C ALA A 100 13.66 -17.39 6.30
N MET A 101 13.96 -17.91 5.12
CA MET A 101 13.15 -18.93 4.42
C MET A 101 13.44 -20.35 4.94
N PRO A 102 12.49 -21.29 4.76
CA PRO A 102 12.77 -22.72 4.92
C PRO A 102 13.87 -23.21 3.94
N ASP A 103 14.70 -24.15 4.38
CA ASP A 103 15.87 -24.65 3.63
C ASP A 103 15.53 -25.14 2.21
N ASP A 104 14.38 -25.78 2.00
CA ASP A 104 13.94 -26.25 0.68
C ASP A 104 13.65 -25.08 -0.26
N ARG A 105 13.04 -24.00 0.25
CA ARG A 105 12.72 -22.78 -0.50
C ARG A 105 13.96 -21.94 -0.76
N ALA A 106 14.83 -21.79 0.24
CA ALA A 106 16.09 -21.08 0.11
C ALA A 106 16.99 -21.77 -0.95
N ARG A 107 17.06 -23.10 -0.93
CA ARG A 107 17.82 -23.87 -1.93
C ARG A 107 17.25 -23.73 -3.34
N ASP A 108 15.92 -23.80 -3.50
CA ASP A 108 15.26 -23.56 -4.81
C ASP A 108 15.56 -22.15 -5.35
N LEU A 109 15.55 -21.13 -4.49
CA LEU A 109 15.92 -19.77 -4.90
C LEU A 109 17.40 -19.66 -5.29
N VAL A 110 18.32 -20.23 -4.51
CA VAL A 110 19.75 -20.24 -4.85
C VAL A 110 20.01 -20.97 -6.17
N ASP A 111 19.38 -22.12 -6.40
CA ASP A 111 19.52 -22.87 -7.66
C ASP A 111 19.07 -22.05 -8.86
N ARG A 112 17.96 -21.31 -8.71
CA ARG A 112 17.44 -20.41 -9.75
C ARG A 112 18.38 -19.22 -9.99
N ILE A 113 18.97 -18.65 -8.93
CA ILE A 113 19.91 -17.53 -9.04
C ILE A 113 21.18 -17.97 -9.76
N VAL A 114 21.80 -19.08 -9.33
CA VAL A 114 23.03 -19.60 -9.94
C VAL A 114 22.80 -20.00 -11.39
N GLY A 115 21.66 -20.63 -11.70
CA GLY A 115 21.29 -20.92 -13.10
C GLY A 115 21.07 -19.65 -13.92
N ALA A 116 20.36 -18.65 -13.38
CA ALA A 116 20.12 -17.39 -14.07
C ALA A 116 21.39 -16.59 -14.33
N GLU A 117 22.35 -16.62 -13.39
CA GLU A 117 23.65 -15.98 -13.57
C GLU A 117 24.44 -16.65 -14.68
N ALA A 118 24.49 -17.99 -14.71
CA ALA A 118 25.13 -18.75 -15.76
C ALA A 118 24.51 -18.44 -17.14
N ASP A 119 23.18 -18.43 -17.24
CA ASP A 119 22.46 -18.07 -18.48
C ASP A 119 22.86 -16.65 -18.96
N LEU A 120 22.94 -15.68 -18.04
CA LEU A 120 23.16 -14.27 -18.36
C LEU A 120 24.61 -13.97 -18.73
N VAL A 121 25.57 -14.66 -18.11
CA VAL A 121 26.99 -14.61 -18.48
C VAL A 121 27.21 -15.08 -19.92
N GLU A 122 26.38 -15.98 -20.42
CA GLU A 122 26.47 -16.48 -21.80
C GLU A 122 25.79 -15.56 -22.83
N ALA A 123 24.97 -14.60 -22.38
CA ALA A 123 24.31 -13.65 -23.24
C ALA A 123 25.32 -12.60 -23.74
N PRO A 124 25.60 -12.50 -25.06
CA PRO A 124 26.56 -11.53 -25.59
C PRO A 124 26.13 -10.06 -25.35
N GLU A 125 24.84 -9.83 -25.12
CA GLU A 125 24.26 -8.52 -24.81
C GLU A 125 24.78 -7.97 -23.47
N VAL A 126 25.20 -8.83 -22.53
CA VAL A 126 25.66 -8.41 -21.20
C VAL A 126 26.92 -7.54 -21.27
N GLU A 127 27.69 -7.62 -22.35
CA GLU A 127 28.87 -6.78 -22.53
C GLU A 127 28.52 -5.32 -22.84
N ARG A 128 27.28 -5.05 -23.27
CA ARG A 128 26.87 -3.71 -23.75
C ARG A 128 25.64 -3.15 -23.05
N ASP A 129 24.75 -4.00 -22.56
CA ASP A 129 23.48 -3.57 -21.96
C ASP A 129 23.67 -3.31 -20.45
N PRO A 130 23.59 -2.04 -20.00
CA PRO A 130 23.77 -1.71 -18.59
C PRO A 130 22.67 -2.28 -17.69
N ALA A 131 21.46 -2.50 -18.20
CA ALA A 131 20.38 -3.12 -17.42
C ALA A 131 20.68 -4.60 -17.17
N LEU A 132 21.15 -5.33 -18.19
CA LEU A 132 21.59 -6.72 -18.02
C LEU A 132 22.83 -6.82 -17.12
N GLN A 133 23.77 -5.88 -17.22
CA GLN A 133 24.92 -5.82 -16.30
C GLN A 133 24.49 -5.60 -14.85
N ALA A 134 23.51 -4.74 -14.60
CA ALA A 134 22.97 -4.51 -13.26
C ALA A 134 22.21 -5.74 -12.72
N GLN A 135 21.45 -6.44 -13.56
CA GLN A 135 20.83 -7.72 -13.19
C GLN A 135 21.89 -8.78 -12.87
N LEU A 136 22.92 -8.90 -13.70
CA LEU A 136 24.04 -9.81 -13.48
C LEU A 136 24.74 -9.51 -12.15
N GLU A 137 25.00 -8.23 -11.85
CA GLU A 137 25.61 -7.81 -10.59
C GLU A 137 24.77 -8.21 -9.38
N ALA A 138 23.46 -8.02 -9.44
CA ALA A 138 22.57 -8.40 -8.35
C ALA A 138 22.54 -9.91 -8.11
N LEU A 139 22.47 -10.71 -9.18
CA LEU A 139 22.55 -12.18 -9.08
C LEU A 139 23.89 -12.61 -8.49
N HIS A 140 24.98 -12.06 -9.05
CA HIS A 140 26.35 -12.36 -8.66
C HIS A 140 26.62 -12.04 -7.20
N ARG A 141 26.14 -10.88 -6.73
CA ARG A 141 26.24 -10.49 -5.31
C ARG A 141 25.62 -11.54 -4.40
N ILE A 142 24.40 -11.98 -4.68
CA ILE A 142 23.75 -13.04 -3.88
C ILE A 142 24.47 -14.39 -4.03
N ALA A 143 24.99 -14.68 -5.22
CA ALA A 143 25.76 -15.89 -5.49
C ALA A 143 27.08 -15.96 -4.70
N LEU A 144 27.66 -14.83 -4.32
CA LEU A 144 28.90 -14.78 -3.54
C LEU A 144 28.68 -14.53 -2.04
N GLU A 145 27.74 -13.65 -1.69
CA GLU A 145 27.62 -13.07 -0.34
C GLU A 145 26.58 -13.73 0.56
N ARG A 146 25.72 -14.63 0.04
CA ARG A 146 24.66 -15.29 0.84
C ARG A 146 25.16 -15.90 2.15
N ALA A 147 24.29 -16.17 3.13
CA ALA A 147 24.77 -16.78 4.39
C ALA A 147 25.47 -18.16 4.16
N PRO A 148 26.50 -18.51 4.96
CA PRO A 148 27.14 -19.82 4.88
C PRO A 148 26.15 -20.97 5.13
N GLY A 149 26.33 -22.09 4.44
CA GLY A 149 25.45 -23.27 4.55
C GLY A 149 24.22 -23.23 3.63
N LEU A 150 23.89 -22.09 3.01
CA LEU A 150 22.83 -21.97 2.00
C LEU A 150 23.35 -22.31 0.60
N ALA A 151 23.88 -23.52 0.42
CA ALA A 151 24.33 -23.97 -0.89
C ALA A 151 23.16 -24.49 -1.74
N GLY A 152 23.26 -24.23 -3.05
CA GLY A 152 22.38 -24.82 -4.05
C GLY A 152 22.49 -26.35 -4.10
N SER A 153 21.57 -27.01 -4.78
CA SER A 153 21.63 -28.45 -5.00
C SER A 153 22.94 -28.85 -5.67
N ARG A 154 23.50 -29.99 -5.25
CA ARG A 154 24.75 -30.51 -5.82
C ARG A 154 24.64 -30.71 -7.34
N GLN A 155 23.45 -31.07 -7.82
CA GLN A 155 23.19 -31.28 -9.25
C GLN A 155 23.30 -29.98 -10.05
N VAL A 156 22.66 -28.89 -9.60
CA VAL A 156 22.71 -27.60 -10.30
C VAL A 156 24.14 -27.05 -10.30
N ARG A 157 24.84 -27.11 -9.16
CA ARG A 157 26.24 -26.66 -9.05
C ARG A 157 27.17 -27.43 -10.00
N ALA A 158 27.04 -28.76 -10.05
CA ALA A 158 27.83 -29.59 -10.95
C ALA A 158 27.52 -29.28 -12.42
N SER A 159 26.25 -29.05 -12.76
CA SER A 159 25.82 -28.68 -14.11
C SER A 159 26.44 -27.35 -14.55
N VAL A 160 26.34 -26.31 -13.71
CA VAL A 160 26.88 -24.98 -14.02
C VAL A 160 28.42 -25.00 -14.12
N LEU A 161 29.11 -25.75 -13.26
CA LEU A 161 30.56 -25.92 -13.37
C LEU A 161 30.98 -26.63 -14.66
N ALA A 162 30.25 -27.69 -15.05
CA ALA A 162 30.51 -28.40 -16.31
C ALA A 162 30.26 -27.52 -17.54
N GLU A 163 29.39 -26.52 -17.39
CA GLU A 163 29.04 -25.58 -18.45
C GLU A 163 30.04 -24.42 -18.57
N LEU A 164 30.40 -23.78 -17.46
CA LEU A 164 31.20 -22.55 -17.48
C LEU A 164 32.70 -22.78 -17.64
N ARG A 165 33.26 -23.88 -17.08
CA ARG A 165 34.72 -24.14 -17.15
C ARG A 165 35.26 -24.19 -18.60
N PRO A 166 34.67 -24.96 -19.54
CA PRO A 166 35.17 -24.99 -20.91
C PRO A 166 35.07 -23.64 -21.64
N ARG A 167 34.13 -22.78 -21.23
CA ARG A 167 33.94 -21.44 -21.83
C ARG A 167 34.98 -20.44 -21.33
N LEU A 168 35.35 -20.53 -20.06
CA LEU A 168 36.46 -19.77 -19.47
C LEU A 168 37.80 -20.15 -20.11
N ASP A 169 38.03 -21.44 -20.34
CA ASP A 169 39.26 -21.94 -20.96
C ASP A 169 39.33 -21.62 -22.47
N GLY A 170 38.17 -21.58 -23.16
CA GLY A 170 38.07 -21.43 -24.61
C GLY A 170 38.05 -20.00 -25.15
N ASP A 171 38.33 -19.01 -24.31
CA ASP A 171 38.28 -17.57 -24.61
C ASP A 171 36.95 -17.02 -25.18
N ARG A 172 35.83 -17.71 -24.93
CA ARG A 172 34.52 -17.44 -25.59
C ARG A 172 33.67 -16.37 -24.92
N LEU A 173 34.03 -15.93 -23.71
CA LEU A 173 33.30 -14.92 -22.96
C LEU A 173 33.90 -13.53 -23.21
N GLY A 174 33.08 -12.48 -23.13
CA GLY A 174 33.59 -11.12 -23.10
C GLY A 174 34.24 -10.78 -21.74
N PRO A 175 34.82 -9.57 -21.58
CA PRO A 175 35.50 -9.18 -20.35
C PRO A 175 34.58 -9.16 -19.12
N VAL A 176 33.35 -8.66 -19.24
CA VAL A 176 32.39 -8.61 -18.11
C VAL A 176 31.96 -10.02 -17.75
N ALA A 177 31.52 -10.81 -18.74
CA ALA A 177 31.08 -12.18 -18.55
C ALA A 177 32.19 -13.07 -17.97
N ARG A 178 33.43 -12.96 -18.49
CA ARG A 178 34.58 -13.77 -18.02
C ARG A 178 34.89 -13.50 -16.54
N ALA A 179 34.91 -12.23 -16.13
CA ALA A 179 35.18 -11.88 -14.74
C ALA A 179 34.13 -12.47 -13.79
N ARG A 180 32.84 -12.38 -14.14
CA ARG A 180 31.74 -12.92 -13.34
C ARG A 180 31.72 -14.45 -13.32
N ALA A 181 31.89 -15.08 -14.48
CA ALA A 181 31.98 -16.53 -14.60
C ALA A 181 33.13 -17.10 -13.75
N GLY A 182 34.31 -16.48 -13.79
CA GLY A 182 35.47 -16.92 -13.03
C GLY A 182 35.22 -16.88 -11.53
N ALA A 183 34.65 -15.78 -11.02
CA ALA A 183 34.29 -15.64 -9.62
C ALA A 183 33.17 -16.60 -9.19
N LEU A 184 32.16 -16.84 -10.04
CA LEU A 184 31.11 -17.82 -9.78
C LEU A 184 31.68 -19.24 -9.71
N VAL A 185 32.53 -19.64 -10.66
CA VAL A 185 33.20 -20.94 -10.65
C VAL A 185 34.02 -21.12 -9.37
N ALA A 186 34.81 -20.12 -9.00
CA ALA A 186 35.61 -20.15 -7.78
C ALA A 186 34.75 -20.31 -6.52
N ALA A 187 33.59 -19.64 -6.45
CA ALA A 187 32.64 -19.80 -5.37
C ALA A 187 32.04 -21.21 -5.32
N LEU A 188 31.61 -21.76 -6.45
CA LEU A 188 31.03 -23.10 -6.54
C LEU A 188 32.05 -24.22 -6.21
N GLU A 189 33.33 -24.02 -6.54
CA GLU A 189 34.43 -24.88 -6.12
C GLU A 189 34.66 -24.82 -4.60
N ALA A 190 34.67 -23.61 -4.02
CA ALA A 190 34.84 -23.42 -2.58
C ALA A 190 33.73 -24.12 -1.79
N GLU A 191 32.50 -24.16 -2.31
CA GLU A 191 31.42 -24.93 -1.70
C GLU A 191 31.54 -26.46 -1.86
N GLN A 192 32.48 -26.95 -2.68
CA GLN A 192 32.90 -28.35 -2.71
C GLN A 192 34.11 -28.59 -1.79
N GLY A 193 34.67 -27.51 -1.23
CA GLY A 193 35.87 -27.49 -0.41
C GLY A 193 37.16 -27.46 -1.23
N ASP A 194 37.07 -27.02 -2.49
CA ASP A 194 38.19 -26.90 -3.41
C ASP A 194 38.43 -25.41 -3.76
N TRP A 195 39.68 -25.04 -4.04
CA TRP A 195 40.07 -23.72 -4.52
C TRP A 195 41.11 -23.89 -5.60
N GLN A 196 40.79 -23.46 -6.84
CA GLN A 196 41.66 -23.62 -8.00
C GLN A 196 42.03 -25.11 -8.22
N GLY A 197 41.03 -25.98 -8.11
CA GLY A 197 41.18 -27.44 -8.32
C GLY A 197 41.93 -28.20 -7.22
N ARG A 198 42.22 -27.58 -6.07
CA ARG A 198 42.88 -28.25 -4.93
C ARG A 198 42.04 -28.15 -3.67
N ARG A 199 42.07 -29.18 -2.83
CA ARG A 199 41.41 -29.17 -1.52
C ARG A 199 41.91 -28.00 -0.67
N VAL A 200 41.00 -27.28 -0.02
CA VAL A 200 41.34 -26.23 0.93
C VAL A 200 41.73 -26.84 2.27
N ASP A 201 42.92 -26.48 2.75
CA ASP A 201 43.46 -26.88 4.06
C ASP A 201 44.11 -25.67 4.78
N ALA A 202 44.55 -25.87 6.02
CA ALA A 202 45.18 -24.82 6.83
C ALA A 202 46.44 -24.24 6.17
N ALA A 203 47.24 -25.06 5.46
CA ALA A 203 48.44 -24.59 4.79
C ALA A 203 48.11 -23.66 3.62
N ARG A 204 47.04 -23.95 2.88
CA ARG A 204 46.54 -23.11 1.79
C ARG A 204 46.00 -21.78 2.31
N LEU A 205 45.22 -21.81 3.40
CA LEU A 205 44.71 -20.58 4.03
C LEU A 205 45.86 -19.71 4.56
N ALA A 206 46.88 -20.31 5.17
CA ALA A 206 48.07 -19.60 5.61
C ALA A 206 48.85 -18.98 4.43
N ALA A 207 48.95 -19.68 3.30
CA ALA A 207 49.59 -19.15 2.09
C ALA A 207 48.83 -17.93 1.53
N LEU A 208 47.49 -17.98 1.50
CA LEU A 208 46.65 -16.85 1.06
C LEU A 208 46.77 -15.65 2.02
N ALA A 209 46.86 -15.91 3.33
CA ALA A 209 47.09 -14.86 4.33
C ALA A 209 48.47 -14.22 4.17
N ALA A 210 49.50 -15.02 3.93
CA ALA A 210 50.87 -14.53 3.69
C ALA A 210 50.97 -13.69 2.41
N SER A 211 50.22 -14.03 1.36
CA SER A 211 50.13 -13.23 0.14
C SER A 211 49.14 -12.06 0.23
N GLN A 212 48.49 -11.86 1.38
CA GLN A 212 47.45 -10.85 1.60
C GLN A 212 46.30 -10.92 0.57
N ASP A 213 45.94 -12.12 0.12
CA ASP A 213 44.84 -12.32 -0.83
C ASP A 213 43.48 -12.26 -0.11
N GLU A 214 43.06 -11.03 0.20
CA GLU A 214 41.82 -10.77 0.93
C GLU A 214 40.59 -11.28 0.17
N ALA A 215 40.58 -11.15 -1.16
CA ALA A 215 39.44 -11.56 -1.98
C ALA A 215 39.21 -13.08 -1.91
N ALA A 216 40.28 -13.87 -2.04
CA ALA A 216 40.20 -15.33 -1.89
C ALA A 216 39.78 -15.72 -0.47
N LEU A 217 40.39 -15.13 0.56
CA LEU A 217 40.06 -15.42 1.96
C LEU A 217 38.60 -15.05 2.28
N ARG A 218 38.11 -13.91 1.80
CA ARG A 218 36.70 -13.52 1.94
C ARG A 218 35.78 -14.54 1.29
N LEU A 219 36.06 -14.96 0.05
CA LEU A 219 35.25 -15.96 -0.64
C LEU A 219 35.25 -17.28 0.13
N LEU A 220 36.40 -17.79 0.55
CA LEU A 220 36.52 -19.04 1.31
C LEU A 220 35.80 -18.97 2.66
N ALA A 221 35.95 -17.87 3.40
CA ALA A 221 35.24 -17.62 4.65
C ALA A 221 33.72 -17.65 4.48
N HIS A 222 33.19 -17.27 3.31
CA HIS A 222 31.75 -17.29 3.05
C HIS A 222 31.24 -18.62 2.47
N ARG A 223 32.04 -19.29 1.62
CA ARG A 223 31.58 -20.42 0.78
C ARG A 223 31.94 -21.80 1.33
N LEU A 224 32.96 -21.94 2.16
CA LEU A 224 33.35 -23.25 2.69
C LEU A 224 32.20 -23.86 3.51
N LEU A 225 31.85 -25.11 3.16
CA LEU A 225 30.80 -25.86 3.88
C LEU A 225 31.30 -26.44 5.21
N ASP A 226 32.58 -26.81 5.27
CA ASP A 226 33.20 -27.34 6.48
C ASP A 226 33.38 -26.21 7.52
N PRO A 227 32.73 -26.29 8.69
CA PRO A 227 32.71 -25.20 9.65
C PRO A 227 34.10 -24.90 10.24
N ASP A 228 34.96 -25.91 10.40
CA ASP A 228 36.29 -25.74 10.99
C ASP A 228 37.24 -25.03 10.02
N THR A 229 37.30 -25.51 8.78
CA THR A 229 38.10 -24.86 7.71
C THR A 229 37.58 -23.45 7.43
N ARG A 230 36.25 -23.24 7.51
CA ARG A 230 35.65 -21.90 7.37
C ARG A 230 36.07 -20.97 8.51
N ALA A 231 36.02 -21.43 9.76
CA ALA A 231 36.44 -20.63 10.91
C ALA A 231 37.92 -20.23 10.81
N GLU A 232 38.78 -21.11 10.28
CA GLU A 232 40.17 -20.76 10.03
C GLU A 232 40.34 -19.76 8.89
N ALA A 233 39.53 -19.85 7.83
CA ALA A 233 39.49 -18.84 6.77
C ALA A 233 39.02 -17.46 7.29
N GLU A 234 38.01 -17.43 8.18
CA GLU A 234 37.55 -16.21 8.86
C GLU A 234 38.68 -15.58 9.68
N ARG A 235 39.41 -16.37 10.49
CA ARG A 235 40.56 -15.86 11.25
C ARG A 235 41.67 -15.33 10.36
N ALA A 236 42.01 -16.07 9.31
CA ALA A 236 43.02 -15.65 8.33
C ALA A 236 42.64 -14.31 7.68
N LEU A 237 41.38 -14.14 7.28
CA LEU A 237 40.86 -12.87 6.75
C LEU A 237 41.00 -11.72 7.76
N VAL A 238 40.57 -11.95 9.01
CA VAL A 238 40.64 -10.93 10.06
C VAL A 238 42.09 -10.52 10.34
N ARG A 239 43.04 -11.46 10.36
CA ARG A 239 44.47 -11.15 10.53
C ARG A 239 45.02 -10.27 9.40
N VAL A 240 44.67 -10.58 8.15
CA VAL A 240 45.06 -9.74 6.99
C VAL A 240 44.51 -8.32 7.15
N ARG A 241 43.25 -8.18 7.57
CA ARG A 241 42.63 -6.86 7.78
C ARG A 241 43.18 -6.09 8.97
N ILE A 242 43.51 -6.76 10.08
CA ILE A 242 44.18 -6.14 11.23
C ILE A 242 45.54 -5.59 10.80
N ALA A 243 46.32 -6.38 10.04
CA ALA A 243 47.61 -5.93 9.52
C ALA A 243 47.47 -4.70 8.59
N ALA A 244 46.43 -4.68 7.76
CA ALA A 244 46.11 -3.57 6.86
C ALA A 244 45.45 -2.36 7.57
N SER A 245 45.00 -2.51 8.82
CA SER A 245 44.19 -1.50 9.52
C SER A 245 44.90 -0.14 9.60
N PRO A 246 44.18 0.97 9.41
CA PRO A 246 44.74 2.31 9.59
C PRO A 246 44.81 2.75 11.07
N PHE A 247 44.28 1.95 12.00
CA PHE A 247 44.25 2.23 13.44
C PHE A 247 45.42 1.55 14.16
N PRO A 248 46.40 2.31 14.69
CA PRO A 248 47.49 1.75 15.48
C PRO A 248 47.01 0.94 16.70
N GLU A 249 45.89 1.36 17.30
CA GLU A 249 45.29 0.72 18.47
C GLU A 249 44.79 -0.70 18.14
N VAL A 250 44.26 -0.90 16.92
CA VAL A 250 43.83 -2.21 16.42
C VAL A 250 45.02 -3.15 16.26
N LYS A 251 46.15 -2.65 15.75
CA LYS A 251 47.38 -3.44 15.61
C LYS A 251 48.01 -3.77 16.97
N ALA A 252 48.00 -2.81 17.88
CA ALA A 252 48.51 -3.00 19.24
C ALA A 252 47.73 -4.07 20.02
N ARG A 253 46.43 -4.22 19.73
CA ARG A 253 45.52 -5.17 20.38
C ARG A 253 45.09 -6.32 19.46
N ALA A 254 45.94 -6.70 18.50
CA ALA A 254 45.58 -7.63 17.42
C ALA A 254 44.86 -8.91 17.89
N THR A 255 45.36 -9.59 18.92
CA THR A 255 44.75 -10.83 19.44
C THR A 255 43.35 -10.62 20.00
N GLU A 256 43.14 -9.51 20.70
CA GLU A 256 41.84 -9.16 21.27
C GLU A 256 40.84 -8.77 20.17
N VAL A 257 41.30 -7.96 19.21
CA VAL A 257 40.49 -7.56 18.06
C VAL A 257 40.11 -8.76 17.21
N GLU A 258 41.04 -9.70 16.97
CA GLU A 258 40.74 -10.94 16.25
C GLU A 258 39.62 -11.72 16.94
N ALA A 259 39.74 -11.94 18.25
CA ALA A 259 38.73 -12.66 19.03
C ALA A 259 37.37 -11.95 19.01
N ALA A 260 37.34 -10.61 19.15
CA ALA A 260 36.11 -9.83 19.12
C ALA A 260 35.45 -9.86 17.73
N VAL A 261 36.20 -9.66 16.65
CA VAL A 261 35.68 -9.63 15.28
C VAL A 261 35.19 -11.01 14.85
N VAL A 262 35.91 -12.08 15.18
CA VAL A 262 35.50 -13.45 14.86
C VAL A 262 34.24 -13.84 15.63
N ARG A 263 34.03 -13.32 16.84
CA ARG A 263 32.80 -13.55 17.62
C ARG A 263 31.64 -12.71 17.07
N ASP A 264 31.81 -11.39 17.07
CA ASP A 264 30.73 -10.42 16.90
C ASP A 264 30.54 -9.94 15.46
N GLY A 265 31.46 -10.32 14.55
CA GLY A 265 31.49 -9.92 13.15
C GLY A 265 32.10 -8.53 12.90
N ALA A 266 32.34 -7.75 13.95
CA ALA A 266 32.89 -6.40 13.90
C ALA A 266 33.58 -6.05 15.22
N TYR A 267 34.51 -5.10 15.21
CA TYR A 267 35.14 -4.58 16.42
C TYR A 267 34.31 -3.43 17.05
N ARG A 268 33.32 -3.79 17.88
CA ARG A 268 32.40 -2.83 18.50
C ARG A 268 33.04 -2.14 19.70
N ILE A 269 32.95 -0.81 19.74
CA ILE A 269 33.38 -0.01 20.89
C ILE A 269 32.16 0.47 21.69
N SER A 270 32.26 0.37 23.02
CA SER A 270 31.23 0.86 23.94
C SER A 270 31.42 2.36 24.22
N PRO A 271 30.34 3.17 24.23
CA PRO A 271 30.41 4.56 24.63
C PRO A 271 30.89 4.79 26.08
N GLN A 272 30.82 3.76 26.92
CA GLN A 272 31.26 3.83 28.32
C GLN A 272 32.79 3.78 28.44
N GLU A 273 33.42 2.94 27.62
CA GLU A 273 34.89 2.80 27.56
C GLU A 273 35.51 3.86 26.64
N HIS A 274 34.83 4.12 25.54
CA HIS A 274 35.24 5.03 24.49
C HIS A 274 34.19 6.13 24.37
N ARG A 275 34.34 7.20 25.16
CA ARG A 275 33.37 8.30 25.21
C ARG A 275 33.34 9.07 23.88
N PRO A 276 32.16 9.25 23.23
CA PRO A 276 32.03 10.14 22.08
C PRO A 276 32.36 11.59 22.44
N LEU A 277 33.23 12.22 21.65
CA LEU A 277 33.70 13.59 21.84
C LEU A 277 33.00 14.55 20.89
N ARG A 278 32.90 14.16 19.62
CA ARG A 278 32.20 14.90 18.56
C ARG A 278 31.51 13.90 17.64
N ALA A 279 30.42 14.35 17.02
CA ALA A 279 29.75 13.59 15.99
C ALA A 279 29.33 14.55 14.87
N ALA A 280 29.38 14.09 13.64
CA ALA A 280 29.02 14.89 12.47
C ALA A 280 28.30 14.04 11.44
N LEU A 281 27.20 14.60 10.91
CA LEU A 281 26.39 13.99 9.87
C LEU A 281 26.76 14.56 8.50
N GLU A 282 27.14 13.68 7.58
CA GLU A 282 27.41 13.96 6.16
C GLU A 282 26.07 14.06 5.42
N THR A 283 25.55 15.28 5.27
CA THR A 283 24.18 15.52 4.76
C THR A 283 23.99 15.17 3.29
N ASP A 284 25.08 15.16 2.50
CA ASP A 284 25.12 14.75 1.10
C ASP A 284 24.87 13.24 0.91
N ARG A 285 25.07 12.43 1.95
CA ARG A 285 24.78 10.99 1.97
C ARG A 285 23.37 10.65 2.44
N ILE A 286 22.59 11.66 2.80
CA ILE A 286 21.20 11.46 3.23
C ILE A 286 20.30 11.50 2.00
N PRO A 287 19.43 10.51 1.78
CA PRO A 287 18.48 10.54 0.68
C PRO A 287 17.63 11.82 0.70
N ALA A 288 17.72 12.60 -0.37
CA ALA A 288 16.85 13.75 -0.58
C ALA A 288 15.43 13.24 -0.83
N ALA A 289 14.49 13.66 0.02
CA ALA A 289 13.09 13.32 -0.14
C ALA A 289 12.21 14.47 0.35
N THR A 290 11.08 14.70 -0.33
CA THR A 290 9.96 15.45 0.24
C THR A 290 8.98 14.45 0.82
N ILE A 291 8.55 14.65 2.06
CA ILE A 291 7.53 13.83 2.69
C ILE A 291 6.16 14.30 2.20
N LEU A 292 5.35 13.40 1.64
CA LEU A 292 3.93 13.60 1.43
C LEU A 292 3.16 12.99 2.59
N ALA A 293 2.42 13.80 3.33
CA ALA A 293 1.52 13.36 4.39
C ALA A 293 0.10 13.15 3.83
N ARG A 294 -0.25 11.90 3.58
CA ARG A 294 -1.61 11.49 3.19
C ARG A 294 -2.48 11.33 4.42
N GLN A 295 -3.43 12.21 4.61
CA GLN A 295 -4.21 12.30 5.84
C GLN A 295 -5.48 11.45 5.75
N SER A 296 -5.81 10.74 6.83
CA SER A 296 -7.12 10.11 7.05
C SER A 296 -7.78 10.72 8.28
N PRO A 297 -8.49 11.87 8.14
CA PRO A 297 -9.11 12.56 9.27
C PRO A 297 -10.18 11.75 9.99
N ALA A 298 -10.82 10.79 9.31
CA ALA A 298 -11.79 9.89 9.91
C ALA A 298 -11.13 8.91 10.90
N ASP A 299 -9.91 8.47 10.61
CA ASP A 299 -9.15 7.53 11.44
C ASP A 299 -8.25 8.23 12.46
N GLY A 300 -8.14 9.56 12.42
CA GLY A 300 -7.22 10.32 13.28
C GLY A 300 -5.74 10.14 12.94
N THR A 301 -5.41 9.59 11.77
CA THR A 301 -4.03 9.23 11.38
C THR A 301 -3.63 9.79 10.02
N ALA A 302 -2.35 9.77 9.72
CA ALA A 302 -1.78 10.05 8.40
C ALA A 302 -0.73 8.99 8.01
N THR A 303 -0.58 8.78 6.72
CA THR A 303 0.48 7.98 6.12
C THR A 303 1.55 8.91 5.55
N LEU A 304 2.81 8.70 5.93
CA LEU A 304 3.96 9.44 5.42
C LEU A 304 4.61 8.67 4.26
N LEU A 305 4.75 9.36 3.13
CA LEU A 305 5.24 8.81 1.87
C LEU A 305 6.38 9.67 1.33
N ALA A 306 7.25 9.11 0.49
CA ALA A 306 8.20 9.92 -0.26
C ALA A 306 7.52 10.52 -1.49
N LEU A 307 7.85 11.75 -1.83
CA LEU A 307 7.51 12.37 -3.11
C LEU A 307 8.80 12.52 -3.90
N GLY A 308 8.98 11.69 -4.92
CA GLY A 308 10.16 11.73 -5.80
C GLY A 308 10.08 12.87 -6.82
N ASP A 309 11.16 13.06 -7.60
CA ASP A 309 11.31 14.17 -8.57
C ASP A 309 10.25 14.21 -9.68
N GLY A 310 9.57 13.09 -9.93
CA GLY A 310 8.43 13.00 -10.86
C GLY A 310 7.05 13.27 -10.22
N GLY A 311 7.00 13.71 -8.96
CA GLY A 311 5.76 13.93 -8.20
C GLY A 311 4.97 12.65 -7.89
N ARG A 312 5.55 11.47 -8.14
CA ARG A 312 4.94 10.17 -7.84
C ARG A 312 5.22 9.79 -6.38
N PRO A 313 4.18 9.53 -5.58
CA PRO A 313 4.36 9.03 -4.22
C PRO A 313 5.00 7.64 -4.20
N GLY A 314 5.96 7.44 -3.30
CA GLY A 314 6.68 6.19 -3.03
C GLY A 314 6.89 5.98 -1.53
N VAL A 315 7.76 5.05 -1.18
CA VAL A 315 8.10 4.76 0.23
C VAL A 315 9.25 5.64 0.68
N LEU A 316 9.27 6.04 1.96
CA LEU A 316 10.38 6.81 2.52
C LEU A 316 11.61 5.93 2.68
N PRO A 317 12.74 6.25 2.02
CA PRO A 317 13.95 5.46 2.18
C PRO A 317 14.54 5.64 3.59
N PRO A 318 15.14 4.59 4.17
CA PRO A 318 15.89 4.72 5.41
C PRO A 318 17.13 5.61 5.23
N VAL A 319 17.61 6.21 6.32
CA VAL A 319 18.92 6.88 6.35
C VAL A 319 19.95 5.94 6.98
N HIS A 320 20.94 5.52 6.20
CA HIS A 320 21.99 4.61 6.66
C HIS A 320 23.11 5.37 7.41
N LEU A 321 23.05 5.39 8.75
CA LEU A 321 24.03 6.15 9.54
C LEU A 321 25.43 5.54 9.51
N ALA A 322 25.58 4.25 9.22
CA ALA A 322 26.91 3.66 8.99
C ALA A 322 27.68 4.40 7.87
N GLU A 323 26.97 4.96 6.90
CA GLU A 323 27.54 5.69 5.77
C GLU A 323 27.52 7.20 5.97
N ALA A 324 26.54 7.75 6.69
CA ALA A 324 26.36 9.19 6.85
C ALA A 324 26.93 9.77 8.15
N LEU A 325 27.20 8.96 9.18
CA LEU A 325 27.62 9.43 10.50
C LEU A 325 29.10 9.16 10.77
N THR A 326 29.82 10.20 11.19
CA THR A 326 31.18 10.08 11.74
C THR A 326 31.19 10.47 13.21
N VAL A 327 31.97 9.75 14.01
CA VAL A 327 32.06 9.97 15.46
C VAL A 327 33.52 9.97 15.88
N GLU A 328 33.97 11.08 16.46
CA GLU A 328 35.25 11.16 17.16
C GLU A 328 35.07 10.59 18.57
N VAL A 329 35.91 9.63 18.94
CA VAL A 329 35.76 8.90 20.18
C VAL A 329 37.09 8.92 20.95
N ALA A 330 37.01 9.08 22.27
CA ALA A 330 38.18 9.07 23.13
C ALA A 330 38.98 7.76 23.00
N GLY A 331 40.30 7.88 22.86
CA GLY A 331 41.21 6.74 22.76
C GLY A 331 41.35 6.13 21.36
N LEU A 332 40.73 6.72 20.33
CA LEU A 332 40.95 6.34 18.93
C LEU A 332 41.68 7.45 18.17
N SER A 333 42.69 7.05 17.39
CA SER A 333 43.47 7.94 16.53
C SER A 333 42.70 8.53 15.34
N ARG A 334 41.57 7.94 14.96
CA ARG A 334 40.73 8.39 13.83
C ARG A 334 39.24 8.32 14.18
N PRO A 335 38.38 9.12 13.52
CA PRO A 335 36.94 9.02 13.68
C PRO A 335 36.43 7.63 13.26
N GLY A 336 35.50 7.10 14.05
CA GLY A 336 34.77 5.87 13.76
C GLY A 336 33.41 6.15 13.10
N ARG A 337 32.71 5.07 12.75
CA ARG A 337 31.34 5.07 12.21
C ARG A 337 30.48 4.10 13.02
N PRO A 338 29.14 4.19 12.98
CA PRO A 338 28.28 3.12 13.48
C PRO A 338 28.63 1.79 12.83
N CYS A 339 28.54 0.70 13.60
CA CYS A 339 28.76 -0.63 13.05
C CYS A 339 27.74 -0.92 11.94
N ALA A 340 28.25 -1.34 10.77
CA ALA A 340 27.41 -1.81 9.68
C ALA A 340 26.63 -3.08 10.10
N PRO A 341 25.42 -3.29 9.57
CA PRO A 341 24.70 -4.54 9.81
C PRO A 341 25.45 -5.75 9.20
N GLY A 342 25.19 -6.94 9.74
CA GLY A 342 25.78 -8.20 9.25
C GLY A 342 27.07 -8.62 9.97
N ARG A 343 27.80 -9.57 9.37
CA ARG A 343 29.12 -10.04 9.84
C ARG A 343 30.19 -9.74 8.79
N PRO A 344 30.58 -8.46 8.59
CA PRO A 344 31.57 -8.11 7.58
C PRO A 344 32.96 -8.67 7.90
N LEU A 345 33.23 -9.08 9.15
CA LEU A 345 34.56 -9.45 9.67
C LEU A 345 35.54 -8.28 9.56
N ASP A 346 35.06 -7.09 9.88
CA ASP A 346 35.82 -5.83 9.81
C ASP A 346 36.42 -5.47 11.18
N PRO A 347 37.75 -5.37 11.31
CA PRO A 347 38.41 -4.97 12.55
C PRO A 347 38.41 -3.46 12.80
N THR A 348 37.80 -2.66 11.91
CA THR A 348 37.65 -1.22 12.11
C THR A 348 36.81 -0.93 13.36
N PRO A 349 37.30 -0.13 14.33
CA PRO A 349 36.51 0.24 15.51
C PRO A 349 35.24 0.96 15.09
N CYS A 350 34.09 0.45 15.53
CA CYS A 350 32.78 0.99 15.18
C CYS A 350 31.88 1.16 16.40
N LEU A 351 31.08 2.22 16.40
CA LEU A 351 30.17 2.53 17.50
C LEU A 351 28.99 1.55 17.50
N ASP A 352 28.66 1.00 18.66
CA ASP A 352 27.47 0.17 18.82
C ASP A 352 26.20 0.98 18.44
N PRO A 353 25.33 0.47 17.54
CA PRO A 353 24.09 1.16 17.19
C PRO A 353 23.17 1.46 18.39
N ALA A 354 23.27 0.72 19.49
CA ALA A 354 22.54 1.00 20.74
C ALA A 354 22.94 2.33 21.39
N ALA A 355 24.09 2.90 21.01
CA ALA A 355 24.54 4.23 21.45
C ALA A 355 23.85 5.38 20.69
N LEU A 356 23.11 5.08 19.64
CA LEU A 356 22.43 6.06 18.80
C LEU A 356 21.04 6.38 19.36
N SER A 357 20.61 7.64 19.21
CA SER A 357 19.25 8.06 19.57
C SER A 357 18.71 9.12 18.61
N VAL A 358 17.39 9.20 18.53
CA VAL A 358 16.65 10.21 17.76
C VAL A 358 15.63 10.92 18.64
N ASP A 359 15.53 12.24 18.54
CA ASP A 359 14.71 13.07 19.43
C ASP A 359 13.33 13.40 18.81
N THR A 360 12.62 12.41 18.29
CA THR A 360 11.27 12.62 17.72
C THR A 360 10.41 11.35 17.81
N PRO A 361 9.09 11.46 18.03
CA PRO A 361 8.20 10.31 17.95
C PRO A 361 7.96 9.85 16.50
N LEU A 362 8.29 10.67 15.50
CA LEU A 362 7.97 10.40 14.08
C LEU A 362 9.07 9.61 13.35
N ALA A 363 10.20 9.37 14.00
CA ALA A 363 11.26 8.50 13.48
C ALA A 363 11.67 7.50 14.55
N ALA A 364 12.34 6.43 14.13
CA ALA A 364 12.91 5.42 15.01
C ALA A 364 14.25 4.94 14.45
N LEU A 365 15.04 4.31 15.30
CA LEU A 365 16.26 3.61 14.89
C LEU A 365 15.97 2.12 14.68
N ARG A 366 16.47 1.58 13.58
CA ARG A 366 16.51 0.14 13.28
C ARG A 366 17.97 -0.25 13.09
N GLY A 367 18.63 -0.66 14.17
CA GLY A 367 20.08 -0.76 14.19
C GLY A 367 20.70 0.63 13.95
N ALA A 368 21.56 0.75 12.93
CA ALA A 368 22.18 2.02 12.55
C ALA A 368 21.37 2.82 11.51
N ASP A 369 20.13 2.42 11.20
CA ASP A 369 19.30 3.13 10.22
C ASP A 369 18.25 4.01 10.90
N VAL A 370 18.07 5.23 10.43
CA VAL A 370 16.92 6.07 10.81
C VAL A 370 15.77 5.78 9.86
N VAL A 371 14.62 5.40 10.41
CA VAL A 371 13.39 5.15 9.66
C VAL A 371 12.29 6.09 10.12
N VAL A 372 11.66 6.79 9.18
CA VAL A 372 10.45 7.59 9.45
C VAL A 372 9.27 6.65 9.63
N ARG A 373 8.44 6.88 10.64
CA ARG A 373 7.24 6.08 10.87
C ARG A 373 6.25 6.30 9.74
N GLU A 374 5.83 5.20 9.12
CA GLU A 374 4.93 5.24 7.96
C GLU A 374 3.53 5.72 8.33
N ARG A 375 3.04 5.38 9.52
CA ARG A 375 1.74 5.80 10.05
C ARG A 375 1.93 6.59 11.33
N VAL A 376 1.33 7.77 11.37
CA VAL A 376 1.46 8.73 12.47
C VAL A 376 0.10 9.30 12.84
N ASP A 377 -0.06 9.76 14.07
CA ASP A 377 -1.30 10.38 14.51
C ASP A 377 -1.37 11.83 14.00
N LEU A 378 -2.58 12.27 13.64
CA LEU A 378 -2.79 13.64 13.13
C LEU A 378 -2.36 14.75 14.12
N PRO A 379 -2.52 14.60 15.45
CA PRO A 379 -1.97 15.56 16.40
C PRO A 379 -0.43 15.69 16.33
N ALA A 380 0.29 14.58 16.13
CA ALA A 380 1.74 14.62 15.98
C ALA A 380 2.14 15.28 14.65
N LEU A 381 1.41 14.99 13.58
CA LEU A 381 1.60 15.64 12.29
C LEU A 381 1.30 17.16 12.33
N ALA A 382 0.26 17.56 13.07
CA ALA A 382 -0.09 18.94 13.33
C ALA A 382 0.99 19.68 14.12
N ALA A 383 1.68 19.01 15.05
CA ALA A 383 2.82 19.58 15.75
C ALA A 383 3.99 19.88 14.80
N VAL A 384 4.24 19.01 13.81
CA VAL A 384 5.22 19.30 12.75
C VAL A 384 4.83 20.53 11.94
N ALA A 385 3.55 20.64 11.55
CA ALA A 385 3.06 21.79 10.80
C ALA A 385 3.26 23.12 11.56
N ARG A 386 3.06 23.11 12.89
CA ARG A 386 3.34 24.27 13.76
C ARG A 386 4.83 24.56 13.91
N GLY A 387 5.66 23.52 13.94
CA GLY A 387 7.12 23.63 14.03
C GLY A 387 7.78 24.17 12.75
N GLY A 388 7.06 24.17 11.63
CA GLY A 388 7.46 24.81 10.37
C GLY A 388 7.36 23.89 9.16
N ALA A 389 8.09 24.25 8.09
CA ALA A 389 7.94 23.61 6.79
C ALA A 389 8.48 22.16 6.69
N ARG A 390 9.27 21.72 7.68
CA ARG A 390 10.11 20.52 7.61
C ARG A 390 9.94 19.62 8.82
N LEU A 391 10.00 18.31 8.60
CA LEU A 391 10.22 17.34 9.65
C LEU A 391 11.70 17.37 10.01
N GLU A 392 11.99 17.69 11.27
CA GLU A 392 13.34 17.71 11.82
C GLU A 392 13.59 16.47 12.70
N VAL A 393 14.68 15.76 12.43
CA VAL A 393 15.09 14.58 13.18
C VAL A 393 16.53 14.77 13.66
N ALA A 394 16.67 15.14 14.93
CA ALA A 394 17.97 15.26 15.57
C ALA A 394 18.54 13.87 15.86
N ILE A 395 19.80 13.65 15.48
CA ILE A 395 20.52 12.39 15.66
C ILE A 395 21.62 12.60 16.68
N ARG A 396 21.72 11.70 17.66
CA ARG A 396 22.75 11.72 18.70
C ARG A 396 23.55 10.42 18.73
N ALA A 397 24.84 10.54 19.05
CA ALA A 397 25.76 9.43 19.29
C ALA A 397 26.34 9.52 20.70
N GLY A 398 25.97 8.59 21.58
CA GLY A 398 26.34 8.62 23.01
C GLY A 398 25.99 9.95 23.70
N GLY A 399 24.83 10.52 23.35
CA GLY A 399 24.34 11.81 23.87
C GLY A 399 24.83 13.06 23.14
N VAL A 400 25.91 12.97 22.34
CA VAL A 400 26.43 14.09 21.55
C VAL A 400 25.58 14.29 20.29
N LEU A 401 25.10 15.52 20.06
CA LEU A 401 24.34 15.85 18.86
C LEU A 401 25.25 15.77 17.62
N ALA A 402 24.90 14.89 16.68
CA ALA A 402 25.64 14.72 15.44
C ALA A 402 25.14 15.65 14.32
N GLY A 403 23.86 15.99 14.35
CA GLY A 403 23.20 16.79 13.33
C GLY A 403 21.69 16.64 13.36
N VAL A 404 21.02 17.34 12.46
CA VAL A 404 19.56 17.30 12.29
C VAL A 404 19.25 17.04 10.82
N VAL A 405 18.55 15.94 10.57
CA VAL A 405 18.01 15.63 9.25
C VAL A 405 16.73 16.41 9.05
N ARG A 406 16.57 17.03 7.87
CA ARG A 406 15.43 17.92 7.58
C ARG A 406 14.79 17.52 6.27
N TRP A 407 13.53 17.06 6.34
CA TRP A 407 12.74 16.75 5.16
C TRP A 407 11.58 17.74 5.01
N PRO A 408 11.42 18.41 3.86
CA PRO A 408 10.21 19.16 3.57
C PRO A 408 8.98 18.27 3.68
N VAL A 409 7.89 18.79 4.24
CA VAL A 409 6.61 18.08 4.33
C VAL A 409 5.59 18.77 3.44
N ARG A 410 4.82 18.01 2.68
CA ARG A 410 3.64 18.47 1.94
C ARG A 410 2.42 17.71 2.43
N TYR A 411 1.32 18.41 2.60
CA TYR A 411 0.09 17.83 3.10
C TYR A 411 -0.89 17.57 1.95
N GLU A 412 -1.26 16.30 1.75
CA GLU A 412 -2.30 15.97 0.78
C GLU A 412 -3.64 16.48 1.29
N ARG A 413 -4.33 17.29 0.47
CA ARG A 413 -5.67 17.79 0.78
C ARG A 413 -6.63 16.61 0.97
N PRO A 414 -7.27 16.45 2.15
CA PRO A 414 -8.30 15.44 2.33
C PRO A 414 -9.55 15.78 1.51
N GLY A 415 -10.39 14.78 1.25
CA GLY A 415 -11.72 15.00 0.68
C GLY A 415 -12.59 15.87 1.59
N ALA A 416 -13.66 16.46 1.03
CA ALA A 416 -14.60 17.29 1.80
C ALA A 416 -15.17 16.53 3.00
N TRP A 417 -15.29 17.21 4.14
CA TRP A 417 -15.90 16.64 5.33
C TRP A 417 -17.37 16.97 5.36
N VAL A 418 -18.20 15.97 5.06
CA VAL A 418 -19.66 16.08 5.20
C VAL A 418 -20.10 15.36 6.46
N PHE A 419 -20.79 16.08 7.34
CA PHE A 419 -21.41 15.57 8.55
C PHE A 419 -22.92 15.59 8.34
N GLU A 420 -23.53 14.42 8.14
CA GLU A 420 -24.95 14.31 7.77
C GLU A 420 -25.83 13.94 8.97
N GLY A 421 -27.10 14.36 8.94
CA GLY A 421 -28.10 13.96 9.93
C GLY A 421 -28.28 12.44 10.01
N ALA A 422 -28.51 11.92 11.23
CA ALA A 422 -28.43 10.48 11.49
C ALA A 422 -29.59 9.64 10.91
N LYS A 423 -30.72 10.25 10.56
CA LYS A 423 -31.95 9.58 10.08
C LYS A 423 -32.65 10.46 9.04
N PRO A 424 -33.50 9.90 8.15
CA PRO A 424 -34.19 10.70 7.15
C PRO A 424 -34.96 11.90 7.74
N GLY A 425 -34.81 13.07 7.13
CA GLY A 425 -35.40 14.33 7.60
C GLY A 425 -34.76 14.91 8.88
N ALA A 426 -33.80 14.23 9.51
CA ALA A 426 -33.14 14.73 10.71
C ALA A 426 -32.20 15.90 10.38
N PRO A 427 -32.05 16.88 11.30
CA PRO A 427 -31.13 17.97 11.09
C PRO A 427 -29.68 17.50 11.02
N GLY A 428 -28.85 18.26 10.32
CA GLY A 428 -27.40 18.09 10.35
C GLY A 428 -26.86 18.42 11.75
N PRO A 429 -25.75 17.81 12.16
CA PRO A 429 -25.15 18.07 13.47
C PRO A 429 -24.57 19.48 13.52
N ASP A 430 -24.67 20.14 14.67
CA ASP A 430 -23.95 21.39 14.89
C ASP A 430 -22.43 21.12 14.90
N LEU A 431 -21.67 22.03 14.29
CA LEU A 431 -20.22 21.91 14.13
C LEU A 431 -19.51 23.08 14.79
N ALA A 432 -18.49 22.76 15.59
CA ALA A 432 -17.47 23.70 16.02
C ALA A 432 -16.22 23.48 15.18
N VAL A 433 -15.89 24.46 14.33
CA VAL A 433 -14.72 24.43 13.45
C VAL A 433 -13.68 25.41 13.97
N GLU A 434 -12.45 24.95 14.12
CA GLU A 434 -11.31 25.81 14.43
C GLU A 434 -10.40 25.86 13.20
N LEU A 435 -10.09 27.07 12.76
CA LEU A 435 -9.15 27.33 11.68
C LEU A 435 -7.93 28.07 12.25
N GLU A 436 -6.79 27.40 12.27
CA GLU A 436 -5.53 27.95 12.77
C GLU A 436 -4.57 28.19 11.61
N ARG A 437 -4.19 29.44 11.36
CA ARG A 437 -3.13 29.79 10.41
C ARG A 437 -1.78 29.67 11.12
N VAL A 438 -0.97 28.68 10.74
CA VAL A 438 0.33 28.43 11.38
C VAL A 438 1.49 29.16 10.71
N ASP A 439 1.42 29.31 9.40
CA ASP A 439 2.36 30.10 8.61
C ASP A 439 1.66 30.69 7.38
N ALA A 440 2.43 31.30 6.48
CA ALA A 440 1.90 31.90 5.25
C ALA A 440 1.21 30.88 4.33
N ASP A 441 1.65 29.62 4.36
CA ASP A 441 1.30 28.58 3.40
C ASP A 441 0.42 27.48 4.00
N ARG A 442 0.16 27.45 5.31
CA ARG A 442 -0.51 26.32 5.96
C ARG A 442 -1.55 26.70 6.98
N LEU A 443 -2.60 25.89 7.02
CA LEU A 443 -3.69 25.98 7.97
C LEU A 443 -3.93 24.64 8.65
N LEU A 444 -4.28 24.65 9.93
CA LEU A 444 -4.90 23.51 10.58
C LEU A 444 -6.40 23.73 10.66
N VAL A 445 -7.13 22.68 10.31
CA VAL A 445 -8.59 22.65 10.42
C VAL A 445 -8.95 21.57 11.42
N THR A 446 -9.61 21.96 12.50
CA THR A 446 -10.27 21.04 13.41
C THR A 446 -11.78 21.20 13.24
N ALA A 447 -12.51 20.10 13.02
CA ALA A 447 -13.97 20.10 13.07
C ALA A 447 -14.45 19.14 14.15
N THR A 448 -15.23 19.66 15.08
CA THR A 448 -15.80 18.91 16.20
C THR A 448 -17.31 18.81 16.03
N SER A 449 -17.82 17.59 16.13
CA SER A 449 -19.24 17.25 16.06
C SER A 449 -19.59 16.30 17.20
N PRO A 450 -20.88 16.05 17.50
CA PRO A 450 -21.28 15.02 18.46
C PRO A 450 -20.75 13.62 18.11
N GLY A 451 -20.50 13.34 16.83
CA GLY A 451 -19.97 12.07 16.33
C GLY A 451 -18.44 11.95 16.40
N GLY A 452 -17.74 12.98 16.89
CA GLY A 452 -16.29 12.98 17.03
C GLY A 452 -15.60 14.20 16.43
N ARG A 453 -14.26 14.18 16.49
CA ARG A 453 -13.37 15.25 16.06
C ARG A 453 -12.57 14.82 14.84
N ARG A 454 -12.45 15.69 13.85
CA ARG A 454 -11.55 15.54 12.69
C ARG A 454 -10.51 16.64 12.69
N LEU A 455 -9.29 16.30 12.29
CA LEU A 455 -8.15 17.20 12.20
C LEU A 455 -7.47 17.02 10.84
N ALA A 456 -7.04 18.11 10.22
CA ALA A 456 -6.15 18.07 9.06
C ALA A 456 -5.29 19.32 8.99
N VAL A 457 -4.14 19.18 8.34
CA VAL A 457 -3.29 20.27 7.88
C VAL A 457 -3.59 20.48 6.40
N LEU A 458 -3.80 21.72 5.97
CA LEU A 458 -4.04 22.09 4.59
C LEU A 458 -2.94 23.03 4.11
N GLU A 459 -2.47 22.78 2.90
CA GLU A 459 -1.73 23.80 2.15
C GLU A 459 -2.71 24.92 1.76
N ARG A 460 -2.25 26.17 1.79
CA ARG A 460 -3.04 27.38 1.52
C ARG A 460 -3.60 27.38 0.11
N ALA A 461 -2.87 26.82 -0.85
CA ALA A 461 -3.30 26.65 -2.23
C ALA A 461 -4.52 25.71 -2.36
N ASP A 462 -4.63 24.74 -1.46
CA ASP A 462 -5.67 23.71 -1.46
C ASP A 462 -6.91 24.09 -0.65
N ALA A 463 -6.78 25.07 0.24
CA ALA A 463 -7.82 25.48 1.19
C ALA A 463 -9.14 25.91 0.51
N THR A 464 -9.06 26.60 -0.63
CA THR A 464 -10.24 27.10 -1.36
C THR A 464 -11.09 25.99 -1.98
N ALA A 465 -10.50 24.80 -2.20
CA ALA A 465 -11.20 23.63 -2.73
C ALA A 465 -11.67 22.67 -1.63
N PHE A 466 -11.26 22.89 -0.38
CA PHE A 466 -11.67 22.07 0.77
C PHE A 466 -12.98 22.59 1.39
N ARG A 467 -13.80 21.69 1.93
CA ARG A 467 -15.10 22.01 2.54
C ARG A 467 -15.35 21.21 3.81
N VAL A 468 -15.92 21.87 4.81
CA VAL A 468 -16.50 21.30 6.03
C VAL A 468 -17.98 21.66 6.06
N VAL A 469 -18.84 20.65 5.94
CA VAL A 469 -20.27 20.82 5.70
C VAL A 469 -21.07 20.11 6.77
N SER A 470 -21.96 20.85 7.45
CA SER A 470 -23.08 20.25 8.20
C SER A 470 -24.27 20.11 7.27
N ARG A 471 -24.76 18.88 7.08
CA ARG A 471 -25.85 18.60 6.12
C ARG A 471 -27.05 17.93 6.81
N GLY A 472 -28.25 18.46 6.57
CA GLY A 472 -29.47 17.77 6.94
C GLY A 472 -29.66 16.46 6.17
N ALA A 473 -30.23 15.45 6.79
CA ALA A 473 -30.49 14.18 6.10
C ALA A 473 -31.59 14.33 5.04
N ALA A 474 -31.51 13.54 3.96
CA ALA A 474 -32.59 13.48 2.98
C ALA A 474 -33.92 13.03 3.60
N GLY A 475 -35.05 13.57 3.13
CA GLY A 475 -36.37 13.12 3.53
C GLY A 475 -36.69 11.72 3.01
N SER A 476 -37.56 10.97 3.70
CA SER A 476 -38.00 9.67 3.24
C SER A 476 -38.98 9.77 2.06
N SER A 477 -38.92 8.81 1.14
CA SER A 477 -39.88 8.72 0.05
C SER A 477 -41.29 8.43 0.57
N GLY A 478 -42.29 8.97 -0.12
CA GLY A 478 -43.68 8.64 0.09
C GLY A 478 -43.98 7.20 -0.29
N ARG A 479 -44.97 6.60 0.37
CA ARG A 479 -45.43 5.24 0.06
C ARG A 479 -46.21 5.24 -1.25
N ASN A 480 -45.98 4.27 -2.13
CA ASN A 480 -46.83 4.12 -3.32
C ASN A 480 -48.25 3.71 -2.92
N GLY A 481 -49.24 4.23 -3.64
CA GLY A 481 -50.63 3.84 -3.50
C GLY A 481 -50.85 2.39 -3.91
N SER A 482 -51.79 1.71 -3.25
CA SER A 482 -52.21 0.35 -3.64
C SER A 482 -53.05 0.38 -4.92
N ARG A 483 -52.98 -0.70 -5.70
CA ARG A 483 -53.83 -0.87 -6.88
C ARG A 483 -55.28 -1.12 -6.45
N GLY A 484 -56.22 -0.47 -7.12
CA GLY A 484 -57.65 -0.72 -6.93
C GLY A 484 -58.04 -2.15 -7.33
N ARG A 485 -59.04 -2.71 -6.65
CA ARG A 485 -59.52 -4.06 -6.95
C ARG A 485 -60.30 -4.08 -8.25
N ASP A 486 -60.11 -5.14 -9.04
CA ASP A 486 -60.87 -5.33 -10.25
C ASP A 486 -62.35 -5.63 -9.91
N GLY A 487 -63.26 -5.19 -10.76
CA GLY A 487 -64.70 -5.34 -10.61
C GLY A 487 -65.15 -6.79 -10.82
N SER A 488 -66.27 -7.17 -10.19
CA SER A 488 -66.82 -8.50 -10.32
C SER A 488 -67.43 -8.75 -11.71
N THR A 489 -67.26 -9.94 -12.27
CA THR A 489 -67.98 -10.32 -13.49
C THR A 489 -69.49 -10.31 -13.28
N GLY A 490 -70.23 -9.82 -14.28
CA GLY A 490 -71.68 -9.76 -14.26
C GLY A 490 -72.32 -11.15 -14.26
N THR A 491 -73.52 -11.25 -13.69
CA THR A 491 -74.23 -12.53 -13.61
C THR A 491 -74.69 -12.99 -14.98
N ARG A 492 -74.49 -14.26 -15.32
CA ARG A 492 -75.00 -14.78 -16.58
C ARG A 492 -76.54 -14.78 -16.61
N GLY A 493 -77.11 -14.38 -17.73
CA GLY A 493 -78.54 -14.49 -17.99
C GLY A 493 -78.98 -15.95 -18.14
N MET A 494 -80.23 -16.23 -17.83
CA MET A 494 -80.81 -17.58 -17.98
C MET A 494 -81.19 -17.81 -19.43
N ASP A 495 -80.82 -18.97 -19.97
CA ASP A 495 -81.18 -19.37 -21.33
C ASP A 495 -82.72 -19.53 -21.45
N ALA A 496 -83.27 -19.32 -22.65
CA ALA A 496 -84.71 -19.46 -22.89
C ALA A 496 -85.16 -20.90 -22.69
N SER A 497 -86.35 -21.12 -22.12
CA SER A 497 -86.88 -22.46 -21.83
C SER A 497 -88.21 -22.70 -22.52
N CYS A 498 -88.22 -23.62 -23.49
CA CYS A 498 -89.45 -24.04 -24.17
C CYS A 498 -90.49 -24.64 -23.21
N MET A 499 -90.05 -25.30 -22.13
CA MET A 499 -90.96 -25.89 -21.14
C MET A 499 -91.70 -24.85 -20.30
N MET A 500 -91.09 -23.69 -20.08
CA MET A 500 -91.68 -22.62 -19.26
C MET A 500 -92.22 -21.46 -20.09
N GLY A 501 -92.10 -21.52 -21.43
CA GLY A 501 -92.55 -20.45 -22.34
C GLY A 501 -91.85 -19.11 -22.12
N SER A 502 -90.68 -19.10 -21.47
CA SER A 502 -90.00 -17.89 -21.03
C SER A 502 -88.80 -17.57 -21.92
N ASP A 503 -88.72 -16.33 -22.40
CA ASP A 503 -87.54 -15.80 -23.08
C ASP A 503 -86.29 -15.86 -22.19
N ALA A 504 -85.13 -15.85 -22.84
CA ALA A 504 -83.87 -15.76 -22.13
C ALA A 504 -83.73 -14.40 -21.43
N THR A 505 -83.09 -14.37 -20.27
CA THR A 505 -82.77 -13.10 -19.61
C THR A 505 -81.42 -12.56 -20.08
N SER A 506 -81.28 -11.24 -20.11
CA SER A 506 -79.98 -10.60 -20.36
C SER A 506 -79.04 -10.86 -19.20
N GLY A 507 -77.74 -10.87 -19.48
CA GLY A 507 -76.73 -10.94 -18.43
C GLY A 507 -76.70 -9.64 -17.61
N GLY A 508 -76.36 -9.76 -16.34
CA GLY A 508 -76.17 -8.64 -15.44
C GLY A 508 -74.91 -7.85 -15.82
N PRO A 509 -74.86 -6.55 -15.48
CA PRO A 509 -73.67 -5.74 -15.72
C PRO A 509 -72.48 -6.24 -14.90
N GLY A 510 -71.28 -6.03 -15.41
CA GLY A 510 -70.06 -6.18 -14.63
C GLY A 510 -69.96 -5.10 -13.55
N GLY A 511 -69.37 -5.44 -12.41
CA GLY A 511 -69.07 -4.51 -11.34
C GLY A 511 -67.97 -3.52 -11.75
N ALA A 512 -68.02 -2.30 -11.22
CA ALA A 512 -66.95 -1.32 -11.43
C ALA A 512 -65.65 -1.79 -10.76
N GLY A 513 -64.51 -1.49 -11.38
CA GLY A 513 -63.21 -1.57 -10.71
C GLY A 513 -63.10 -0.44 -9.67
N GLU A 514 -62.44 -0.72 -8.55
CA GLU A 514 -62.16 0.31 -7.54
C GLU A 514 -61.02 1.22 -8.01
N ASP A 515 -61.04 2.48 -7.59
CA ASP A 515 -59.95 3.41 -7.85
C ASP A 515 -58.65 2.96 -7.14
N GLY A 516 -57.51 3.31 -7.71
CA GLY A 516 -56.23 3.13 -7.05
C GLY A 516 -56.06 4.13 -5.90
N GLU A 517 -55.39 3.73 -4.83
CA GLU A 517 -55.10 4.64 -3.73
C GLU A 517 -54.12 5.73 -4.15
N ALA A 518 -54.22 6.91 -3.54
CA ALA A 518 -53.23 7.96 -3.74
C ALA A 518 -51.84 7.55 -3.23
N GLY A 519 -50.79 8.03 -3.89
CA GLY A 519 -49.44 7.97 -3.37
C GLY A 519 -49.28 8.85 -2.13
N GLY A 520 -48.58 8.35 -1.11
CA GLY A 520 -48.20 9.13 0.05
C GLY A 520 -47.21 10.24 -0.29
N SER A 521 -47.25 11.35 0.44
CA SER A 521 -46.28 12.43 0.26
C SER A 521 -44.88 12.04 0.75
N GLY A 522 -43.85 12.56 0.08
CA GLY A 522 -42.48 12.48 0.57
C GLY A 522 -42.29 13.35 1.82
N GLN A 523 -41.41 12.93 2.72
CA GLN A 523 -41.07 13.73 3.91
C GLN A 523 -40.10 14.85 3.54
N PRO A 524 -40.12 15.98 4.26
CA PRO A 524 -39.15 17.06 4.04
C PRO A 524 -37.72 16.61 4.38
N GLY A 525 -36.75 17.26 3.73
CA GLY A 525 -35.35 17.12 4.11
C GLY A 525 -35.05 17.83 5.43
N GLY A 526 -34.05 17.33 6.16
CA GLY A 526 -33.64 17.93 7.42
C GLY A 526 -32.95 19.28 7.23
N ARG A 527 -33.02 20.15 8.25
CA ARG A 527 -32.28 21.42 8.25
C ARG A 527 -30.77 21.18 8.40
N GLY A 528 -29.92 21.99 7.78
CA GLY A 528 -28.47 21.99 8.07
C GLY A 528 -28.17 22.42 9.53
N GLY A 529 -27.15 21.85 10.16
CA GLY A 529 -26.76 22.22 11.52
C GLY A 529 -26.12 23.61 11.58
N ALA A 530 -26.08 24.21 12.78
CA ALA A 530 -25.34 25.45 13.00
C ALA A 530 -23.83 25.19 12.91
N VAL A 531 -23.10 26.08 12.23
CA VAL A 531 -21.64 25.98 12.11
C VAL A 531 -21.01 27.21 12.73
N HIS A 532 -20.18 26.99 13.74
CA HIS A 532 -19.40 28.03 14.39
C HIS A 532 -17.93 27.87 14.02
N VAL A 533 -17.34 28.89 13.40
CA VAL A 533 -15.93 28.88 12.97
C VAL A 533 -15.13 29.86 13.81
N ALA A 534 -14.19 29.33 14.58
CA ALA A 534 -13.23 30.07 15.37
C ALA A 534 -11.91 30.20 14.58
N VAL A 535 -11.49 31.43 14.26
CA VAL A 535 -10.30 31.69 13.46
C VAL A 535 -9.15 32.22 14.31
N ARG A 536 -8.03 31.50 14.32
CA ARG A 536 -6.77 31.90 14.96
C ARG A 536 -5.72 32.14 13.88
N ALA A 537 -5.20 33.35 13.78
CA ALA A 537 -4.15 33.68 12.81
C ALA A 537 -3.29 34.84 13.31
N PRO A 538 -2.02 34.94 12.85
CA PRO A 538 -1.24 36.16 13.03
C PRO A 538 -1.98 37.37 12.48
N ALA A 539 -1.83 38.54 13.10
CA ALA A 539 -2.56 39.76 12.73
C ALA A 539 -2.47 40.09 11.23
N ALA A 540 -1.29 39.91 10.63
CA ALA A 540 -1.04 40.14 9.20
C ALA A 540 -1.82 39.19 8.27
N LEU A 541 -2.21 38.01 8.73
CA LEU A 541 -2.90 36.97 7.95
C LEU A 541 -4.38 36.81 8.33
N LEU A 542 -4.87 37.55 9.33
CA LEU A 542 -6.20 37.33 9.89
C LEU A 542 -7.33 37.62 8.89
N ALA A 543 -7.25 38.72 8.15
CA ALA A 543 -8.26 39.09 7.16
C ALA A 543 -8.37 38.04 6.03
N ASP A 544 -7.24 37.58 5.47
CA ASP A 544 -7.20 36.49 4.48
C ASP A 544 -7.79 35.20 5.06
N THR A 545 -7.43 34.87 6.30
CA THR A 545 -7.89 33.62 6.94
C THR A 545 -9.39 33.64 7.26
N LEU A 546 -9.95 34.80 7.65
CA LEU A 546 -11.39 34.99 7.82
C LEU A 546 -12.14 34.83 6.49
N ALA A 547 -11.62 35.38 5.40
CA ALA A 547 -12.21 35.20 4.07
C ALA A 547 -12.21 33.72 3.65
N LEU A 548 -11.12 33.00 3.91
CA LEU A 548 -11.04 31.56 3.66
C LEU A 548 -12.03 30.76 4.48
N ALA A 549 -12.19 31.08 5.77
CA ALA A 549 -13.16 30.43 6.64
C ALA A 549 -14.58 30.46 6.04
N GLY A 550 -14.96 31.58 5.41
CA GLY A 550 -16.25 31.75 4.73
C GLY A 550 -16.45 30.84 3.52
N THR A 551 -15.37 30.42 2.86
CA THR A 551 -15.42 29.47 1.75
C THR A 551 -15.35 28.01 2.21
N LEU A 552 -14.72 27.76 3.35
CA LEU A 552 -14.41 26.42 3.85
C LEU A 552 -15.60 25.81 4.59
N ALA A 553 -16.30 26.59 5.41
CA ALA A 553 -17.41 26.12 6.24
C ALA A 553 -18.76 26.37 5.58
N ALA A 554 -19.63 25.37 5.53
CA ALA A 554 -20.98 25.49 5.00
C ALA A 554 -22.02 24.73 5.84
N SER A 555 -23.26 25.19 5.78
CA SER A 555 -24.42 24.48 6.29
C SER A 555 -25.44 24.29 5.17
N GLU A 556 -25.85 23.06 4.95
CA GLU A 556 -26.73 22.67 3.84
C GLU A 556 -27.95 21.91 4.38
N GLY A 557 -29.14 22.19 3.84
CA GLY A 557 -30.29 21.35 4.10
C GLY A 557 -30.23 20.01 3.35
N GLY A 558 -30.94 19.02 3.88
CA GLY A 558 -31.16 17.75 3.20
C GLY A 558 -32.16 17.90 2.07
N ARG A 559 -32.06 17.03 1.05
CA ARG A 559 -33.04 17.00 -0.03
C ARG A 559 -34.38 16.46 0.44
N GLY A 560 -35.48 16.99 -0.06
CA GLY A 560 -36.82 16.45 0.18
C GLY A 560 -36.99 15.04 -0.39
N GLY A 561 -37.77 14.20 0.30
CA GLY A 561 -38.13 12.87 -0.15
C GLY A 561 -39.05 12.93 -1.36
N ARG A 562 -38.92 12.00 -2.30
CA ARG A 562 -39.83 11.93 -3.46
C ARG A 562 -41.23 11.50 -3.02
N GLY A 563 -42.26 12.05 -3.64
CA GLY A 563 -43.62 11.54 -3.47
C GLY A 563 -43.78 10.10 -3.96
N GLY A 564 -44.66 9.34 -3.31
CA GLY A 564 -45.02 7.99 -3.74
C GLY A 564 -45.88 8.03 -4.99
N ARG A 565 -45.75 7.02 -5.86
CA ARG A 565 -46.62 6.93 -7.05
C ARG A 565 -48.05 6.57 -6.65
N GLY A 566 -49.04 7.12 -7.35
CA GLY A 566 -50.42 6.72 -7.23
C GLY A 566 -50.65 5.27 -7.68
N GLY A 567 -51.59 4.60 -7.02
CA GLY A 567 -52.01 3.25 -7.37
C GLY A 567 -52.76 3.24 -8.70
N MET A 568 -52.59 2.19 -9.49
CA MET A 568 -53.41 2.01 -10.69
C MET A 568 -54.86 1.66 -10.28
N GLY A 569 -55.86 2.13 -11.02
CA GLY A 569 -57.24 1.70 -10.82
C GLY A 569 -57.45 0.22 -11.21
N GLY A 570 -58.44 -0.40 -10.60
CA GLY A 570 -58.89 -1.75 -10.93
C GLY A 570 -59.60 -1.78 -12.28
N HIS A 571 -59.49 -2.89 -13.01
CA HIS A 571 -60.26 -3.07 -14.23
C HIS A 571 -61.73 -3.31 -13.91
N GLY A 572 -62.64 -2.76 -14.71
CA GLY A 572 -64.06 -3.07 -14.59
C GLY A 572 -64.32 -4.54 -14.94
N GLY A 573 -65.25 -5.17 -14.22
CA GLY A 573 -65.61 -6.56 -14.46
C GLY A 573 -66.31 -6.73 -15.80
N ASP A 574 -66.11 -7.87 -16.46
CA ASP A 574 -66.82 -8.16 -17.70
C ASP A 574 -68.33 -8.27 -17.45
N GLY A 575 -69.14 -7.85 -18.41
CA GLY A 575 -70.58 -8.07 -18.34
C GLY A 575 -70.94 -9.55 -18.43
N GLY A 576 -72.03 -9.94 -17.77
CA GLY A 576 -72.51 -11.32 -17.80
C GLY A 576 -73.02 -11.68 -19.20
N ALA A 577 -72.76 -12.89 -19.67
CA ALA A 577 -73.30 -13.31 -20.97
C ALA A 577 -74.84 -13.40 -20.91
N GLY A 578 -75.52 -12.98 -21.98
CA GLY A 578 -76.95 -13.13 -22.16
C GLY A 578 -77.36 -14.59 -22.31
N GLY A 579 -78.58 -14.91 -21.89
CA GLY A 579 -79.12 -16.25 -22.06
C GLY A 579 -79.31 -16.60 -23.53
N ARG A 580 -79.01 -17.83 -23.90
CA ARG A 580 -79.11 -18.32 -25.29
C ARG A 580 -80.57 -18.46 -25.70
N ARG A 581 -80.87 -18.09 -26.95
CA ARG A 581 -82.19 -18.29 -27.57
C ARG A 581 -82.52 -19.78 -27.71
N ALA A 582 -83.80 -20.13 -27.58
CA ALA A 582 -84.31 -21.47 -27.91
C ALA A 582 -85.03 -21.41 -29.28
N SER A 583 -84.64 -22.29 -30.20
CA SER A 583 -85.24 -22.36 -31.53
C SER A 583 -86.17 -23.56 -31.61
N LEU A 584 -87.42 -23.33 -32.07
CA LEU A 584 -88.46 -24.35 -32.29
C LEU A 584 -89.08 -24.91 -31.00
N CYS A 585 -89.64 -24.03 -30.17
CA CYS A 585 -90.48 -24.48 -29.05
C CYS A 585 -91.89 -24.82 -29.57
N PRO A 586 -92.43 -26.03 -29.34
CA PRO A 586 -93.76 -26.40 -29.79
C PRO A 586 -94.82 -25.82 -28.84
N GLU A 587 -95.59 -24.85 -29.30
CA GLU A 587 -96.68 -24.23 -28.54
C GLU A 587 -97.95 -24.26 -29.39
N GLY A 588 -98.97 -25.02 -28.95
CA GLY A 588 -100.25 -25.14 -29.66
C GLY A 588 -100.16 -25.66 -31.11
N GLY A 589 -99.13 -26.44 -31.45
CA GLY A 589 -98.93 -27.01 -32.79
C GLY A 589 -98.21 -26.09 -33.80
N ARG A 590 -97.68 -24.94 -33.36
CA ARG A 590 -96.79 -24.07 -34.15
C ARG A 590 -95.45 -23.93 -33.45
N SER A 591 -94.38 -23.78 -34.23
CA SER A 591 -93.04 -23.54 -33.70
C SER A 591 -92.86 -22.04 -33.45
N VAL A 592 -92.62 -21.66 -32.19
CA VAL A 592 -92.27 -20.27 -31.83
C VAL A 592 -90.78 -20.18 -31.50
N HIS A 593 -90.20 -18.99 -31.73
CA HIS A 593 -88.81 -18.67 -31.38
C HIS A 593 -88.83 -17.82 -30.12
N LEU A 594 -88.14 -18.28 -29.08
CA LEU A 594 -87.91 -17.49 -27.87
C LEU A 594 -86.66 -16.63 -28.06
N SER A 595 -86.72 -15.37 -27.65
CA SER A 595 -85.64 -14.42 -27.83
C SER A 595 -84.44 -14.73 -26.93
N GLY A 596 -83.24 -14.36 -27.39
CA GLY A 596 -82.01 -14.45 -26.59
C GLY A 596 -81.85 -13.22 -25.71
N GLY A 597 -81.17 -13.37 -24.56
CA GLY A 597 -80.75 -12.25 -23.74
C GLY A 597 -79.53 -11.56 -24.34
N PHE A 598 -79.38 -10.26 -24.07
CA PHE A 598 -78.18 -9.52 -24.42
C PHE A 598 -77.09 -9.73 -23.37
N ASP A 599 -75.83 -9.66 -23.78
CA ASP A 599 -74.71 -9.59 -22.83
C ASP A 599 -74.83 -8.30 -22.01
N GLY A 600 -74.57 -8.40 -20.72
CA GLY A 600 -74.46 -7.24 -19.85
C GLY A 600 -73.29 -6.35 -20.28
N PRO A 601 -73.35 -5.05 -20.01
CA PRO A 601 -72.20 -4.19 -20.24
C PRO A 601 -71.07 -4.51 -19.25
N SER A 602 -69.82 -4.36 -19.67
CA SER A 602 -68.69 -4.37 -18.74
C SER A 602 -68.77 -3.20 -17.76
N GLY A 603 -68.31 -3.41 -16.54
CA GLY A 603 -68.16 -2.36 -15.56
C GLY A 603 -67.09 -1.35 -15.99
N PRO A 604 -67.15 -0.10 -15.51
CA PRO A 604 -66.10 0.89 -15.76
C PRO A 604 -64.81 0.51 -15.00
N ASN A 605 -63.66 0.86 -15.56
CA ASN A 605 -62.37 0.80 -14.84
C ASN A 605 -62.33 1.87 -13.74
N GLY A 606 -61.71 1.56 -12.62
CA GLY A 606 -61.32 2.53 -11.61
C GLY A 606 -60.26 3.50 -12.14
N ALA A 607 -60.27 4.72 -11.63
CA ALA A 607 -59.26 5.73 -11.92
C ALA A 607 -57.93 5.38 -11.24
N ALA A 608 -56.83 5.83 -11.82
CA ALA A 608 -55.54 5.81 -11.13
C ALA A 608 -55.56 6.84 -9.98
N GLY A 609 -55.03 6.45 -8.83
CA GLY A 609 -54.78 7.37 -7.73
C GLY A 609 -53.74 8.43 -8.14
N PRO A 610 -53.80 9.64 -7.58
CA PRO A 610 -52.79 10.67 -7.84
C PRO A 610 -51.44 10.31 -7.22
N ASP A 611 -50.35 10.77 -7.84
CA ASP A 611 -49.01 10.74 -7.24
C ASP A 611 -48.96 11.67 -6.01
N GLY A 612 -48.23 11.24 -4.98
CA GLY A 612 -47.95 12.05 -3.81
C GLY A 612 -47.02 13.20 -4.14
N ALA A 613 -47.13 14.31 -3.40
CA ALA A 613 -46.21 15.43 -3.52
C ALA A 613 -44.80 15.05 -3.03
N SER A 614 -43.76 15.63 -3.64
CA SER A 614 -42.40 15.54 -3.08
C SER A 614 -42.27 16.44 -1.87
N GLY A 615 -41.49 16.00 -0.89
CA GLY A 615 -41.12 16.81 0.27
C GLY A 615 -40.26 18.01 -0.15
N ALA A 616 -40.32 19.08 0.63
CA ALA A 616 -39.45 20.24 0.44
C ALA A 616 -38.02 19.93 0.87
N ASP A 617 -37.04 20.58 0.23
CA ASP A 617 -35.67 20.59 0.71
C ASP A 617 -35.59 21.31 2.06
N GLY A 618 -34.73 20.81 2.95
CA GLY A 618 -34.47 21.44 4.23
C GLY A 618 -33.76 22.79 4.04
N PRO A 619 -33.94 23.75 4.97
CA PRO A 619 -33.19 24.99 4.92
C PRO A 619 -31.75 24.80 5.42
N ALA A 620 -30.85 25.71 5.03
CA ALA A 620 -29.52 25.80 5.62
C ALA A 620 -29.56 26.23 7.10
N GLY A 621 -28.58 25.81 7.88
CA GLY A 621 -28.32 26.32 9.23
C GLY A 621 -27.49 27.62 9.20
N PRO A 622 -27.40 28.34 10.33
CA PRO A 622 -26.57 29.53 10.41
C PRO A 622 -25.08 29.17 10.40
N VAL A 623 -24.27 29.97 9.72
CA VAL A 623 -22.80 29.90 9.78
C VAL A 623 -22.29 31.19 10.43
N ARG A 624 -21.55 31.07 11.54
CA ARG A 624 -20.93 32.20 12.25
C ARG A 624 -19.42 32.04 12.20
N ILE A 625 -18.70 33.11 11.91
CA ILE A 625 -17.25 33.12 11.76
C ILE A 625 -16.70 34.25 12.60
N GLU A 626 -15.85 33.91 13.56
CA GLU A 626 -15.37 34.86 14.57
C GLU A 626 -13.87 34.69 14.76
N PRO A 627 -13.11 35.80 14.86
CA PRO A 627 -11.72 35.75 15.24
C PRO A 627 -11.59 35.39 16.72
N VAL A 628 -10.66 34.49 17.05
CA VAL A 628 -10.29 34.22 18.44
C VAL A 628 -9.19 35.19 18.81
N ALA A 629 -9.37 35.96 19.88
CA ALA A 629 -8.32 36.80 20.43
C ALA A 629 -7.07 35.93 20.70
N THR A 630 -6.00 36.16 19.96
CA THR A 630 -4.70 35.57 20.26
C THR A 630 -4.21 36.21 21.55
N ALA A 631 -3.93 35.40 22.58
CA ALA A 631 -3.05 35.88 23.65
C ALA A 631 -1.77 36.36 22.97
N SER A 632 -1.43 37.64 23.12
CA SER A 632 -0.21 38.21 22.55
C SER A 632 0.98 37.40 23.10
N VAL A 633 1.62 36.63 22.23
CA VAL A 633 2.98 36.16 22.51
C VAL A 633 3.86 37.26 21.94
N ASP A 634 4.09 38.28 22.75
CA ASP A 634 5.22 39.21 22.59
C ASP A 634 6.53 38.48 22.92
#